data_AF-A0A3N4P0Y9-F1
#
_entry.id   AF-A0A3N4P0Y9-F1
#
_cell.length_a   1.000
_cell.length_b   1.000
_cell.length_c   1.000
_cell.angle_alpha   90.00
_cell.angle_beta   90.00
_cell.angle_gamma   90.00
#
_symmetry.space_group_name_H-M   'P 1'
#
loop_
_entity.id
_entity.type
_entity.pdbx_description
1 polymer ?
#
loop_
_entity_poly.entity_id
_entity_poly.type
_entity_poly.pdbx_seq_one_letter_code
_entity_poly.pdbx_strand_id
1 'polypeptide(L)'
;MKNILKISLTIITTLILIIFMACTNNDEVNGESSDEALTILPSEFEAFNSDAVSAYLSDGGTTITIETTGLPNHKTVYWGEGNKLYMDEPNVEVTPSIMSSNNNAVTITVDAVPNLDGKTVSTQLNTIGIAVSGASIFNDSEGNGPLSQAAASLDWTGAHIGPGVYHYHLEPVAFSDDDDKLIGILLDGVFIYGRKCYSTGTYPTDLDSSGGHTTTTQYTDGVEQYHYHIINELYSNTDSYILFAGPYQGF
;
A
#
# COMPACT_ATOMS: atom_id res chain seq x y z
N MET A 1 89.17 -5.67 -44.45
CA MET A 1 89.01 -5.94 -45.89
C MET A 1 87.53 -6.02 -46.20
N LYS A 2 87.09 -5.28 -47.23
CA LYS A 2 85.83 -5.41 -48.01
C LYS A 2 84.51 -5.39 -47.22
N ASN A 3 83.71 -4.33 -47.30
CA ASN A 3 82.94 -3.82 -48.45
C ASN A 3 81.46 -4.28 -48.42
N ILE A 4 80.61 -3.24 -48.47
CA ILE A 4 79.43 -3.13 -49.35
C ILE A 4 78.08 -3.64 -48.83
N LEU A 5 77.22 -2.64 -48.57
CA LEU A 5 75.77 -2.57 -48.77
C LEU A 5 75.20 -3.53 -49.82
N LYS A 6 74.07 -4.18 -49.52
CA LYS A 6 73.03 -4.42 -50.53
C LYS A 6 71.64 -4.13 -49.95
N ILE A 7 71.00 -3.16 -50.60
CA ILE A 7 69.58 -2.80 -50.56
C ILE A 7 68.76 -3.86 -51.31
N SER A 8 67.45 -3.86 -51.03
CA SER A 8 66.33 -4.45 -51.78
C SER A 8 65.85 -5.77 -51.16
N LEU A 9 64.57 -6.01 -50.89
CA LEU A 9 63.39 -5.64 -51.66
C LEU A 9 62.15 -5.73 -50.76
N THR A 10 61.31 -4.71 -50.85
CA THR A 10 59.98 -4.63 -50.27
C THR A 10 59.09 -5.76 -50.82
N ILE A 11 58.60 -6.66 -49.99
CA ILE A 11 57.36 -7.39 -50.25
C ILE A 11 56.46 -7.20 -49.03
N ILE A 12 55.56 -6.24 -49.22
CA ILE A 12 54.35 -5.99 -48.45
C ILE A 12 53.56 -7.29 -48.39
N THR A 13 53.56 -7.93 -47.23
CA THR A 13 52.51 -8.89 -46.87
C THR A 13 51.69 -8.23 -45.77
N THR A 14 50.67 -7.51 -46.23
CA THR A 14 49.60 -6.95 -45.41
C THR A 14 48.92 -8.11 -44.70
N LEU A 15 49.33 -8.39 -43.47
CA LEU A 15 48.58 -9.23 -42.56
C LEU A 15 47.32 -8.42 -42.20
N ILE A 16 46.23 -8.66 -42.94
CA ILE A 16 44.89 -8.30 -42.51
C ILE A 16 44.64 -9.12 -41.24
N LEU A 17 44.99 -8.53 -40.11
CA LEU A 17 44.44 -8.92 -38.83
C LEU A 17 42.97 -8.51 -38.90
N ILE A 18 42.08 -9.48 -39.13
CA ILE A 18 40.67 -9.31 -38.84
C ILE A 18 40.59 -9.19 -37.32
N ILE A 19 40.73 -7.96 -36.85
CA ILE A 19 40.24 -7.58 -35.53
C ILE A 19 38.73 -7.64 -35.71
N PHE A 20 38.11 -8.69 -35.16
CA PHE A 20 36.68 -8.62 -34.86
C PHE A 20 36.52 -7.49 -33.85
N MET A 21 36.19 -6.32 -34.40
CA MET A 21 35.66 -5.19 -33.66
C MET A 21 34.29 -5.64 -33.16
N ALA A 22 34.25 -6.24 -31.98
CA ALA A 22 33.02 -6.41 -31.22
C ALA A 22 32.61 -5.03 -30.72
N CYS A 23 32.02 -4.25 -31.61
CA CYS A 23 31.30 -3.04 -31.26
C CYS A 23 29.82 -3.40 -31.15
N THR A 24 29.33 -3.26 -29.92
CA THR A 24 28.08 -2.59 -29.58
C THR A 24 26.84 -3.14 -30.27
N ASN A 25 26.20 -4.10 -29.62
CA ASN A 25 24.94 -3.71 -29.03
C ASN A 25 25.20 -3.57 -27.53
N ASN A 26 24.95 -2.38 -27.00
CA ASN A 26 24.40 -2.33 -25.66
C ASN A 26 23.12 -3.15 -25.80
N ASP A 27 23.18 -4.42 -25.42
CA ASP A 27 21.97 -5.04 -24.93
C ASP A 27 21.65 -4.21 -23.71
N GLU A 28 20.76 -3.23 -23.92
CA GLU A 28 19.98 -2.70 -22.82
C GLU A 28 19.52 -3.94 -22.08
N VAL A 29 19.98 -4.07 -20.84
CA VAL A 29 19.32 -4.92 -19.86
C VAL A 29 17.95 -4.28 -19.78
N ASN A 30 17.07 -4.75 -20.65
CA ASN A 30 15.65 -4.56 -20.54
C ASN A 30 15.37 -5.21 -19.20
N GLY A 31 15.19 -4.38 -18.18
CA GLY A 31 14.58 -4.80 -16.93
C GLY A 31 13.19 -5.25 -17.31
N GLU A 32 13.08 -6.51 -17.74
CA GLU A 32 11.82 -7.21 -17.74
C GLU A 32 11.42 -7.27 -16.28
N SER A 33 10.55 -6.34 -15.87
CA SER A 33 9.58 -6.61 -14.83
C SER A 33 8.90 -7.90 -15.26
N SER A 34 9.32 -9.02 -14.68
CA SER A 34 8.50 -10.21 -14.75
C SER A 34 7.25 -9.86 -13.95
N ASP A 35 6.18 -9.49 -14.63
CA ASP A 35 4.87 -9.33 -14.02
C ASP A 35 4.47 -10.71 -13.48
N GLU A 36 4.88 -10.99 -12.24
CA GLU A 36 4.60 -12.26 -11.58
C GLU A 36 3.09 -12.33 -11.35
N ALA A 37 2.43 -13.12 -12.19
CA ALA A 37 1.01 -13.32 -12.09
C ALA A 37 0.68 -14.31 -10.96
N LEU A 38 -0.17 -13.88 -10.03
CA LEU A 38 -0.75 -14.76 -9.03
C LEU A 38 -1.78 -15.68 -9.68
N THR A 39 -1.92 -16.89 -9.14
CA THR A 39 -2.97 -17.85 -9.54
C THR A 39 -4.04 -18.04 -8.47
N ILE A 40 -3.77 -17.55 -7.25
CA ILE A 40 -4.66 -17.60 -6.09
C ILE A 40 -4.60 -16.22 -5.43
N LEU A 41 -5.75 -15.74 -4.96
CA LEU A 41 -5.85 -14.48 -4.23
C LEU A 41 -5.11 -14.61 -2.87
N PRO A 42 -4.37 -13.59 -2.40
CA PRO A 42 -3.74 -13.61 -1.08
C PRO A 42 -4.73 -13.95 0.04
N SER A 43 -4.30 -14.72 1.05
CA SER A 43 -5.20 -15.22 2.10
C SER A 43 -5.68 -14.13 3.05
N GLU A 44 -5.00 -12.98 3.07
CA GLU A 44 -5.40 -11.75 3.73
C GLU A 44 -6.83 -11.33 3.34
N PHE A 45 -7.25 -11.61 2.11
CA PHE A 45 -8.61 -11.31 1.63
C PHE A 45 -9.70 -12.13 2.34
N GLU A 46 -9.36 -13.22 3.03
CA GLU A 46 -10.32 -13.97 3.88
C GLU A 46 -10.77 -13.17 5.10
N ALA A 47 -9.97 -12.18 5.55
CA ALA A 47 -10.31 -11.32 6.68
C ALA A 47 -11.21 -10.14 6.29
N PHE A 48 -11.36 -9.85 5.00
CA PHE A 48 -12.23 -8.78 4.53
C PHE A 48 -13.70 -9.18 4.68
N ASN A 49 -14.53 -8.20 5.03
CA ASN A 49 -15.97 -8.38 5.17
C ASN A 49 -16.59 -8.71 3.80
N SER A 50 -16.91 -9.99 3.57
CA SER A 50 -17.49 -10.48 2.31
C SER A 50 -18.87 -9.90 1.96
N ASP A 51 -19.59 -9.30 2.93
CA ASP A 51 -20.83 -8.57 2.64
C ASP A 51 -20.56 -7.19 2.02
N ALA A 52 -19.37 -6.62 2.24
CA ALA A 52 -18.99 -5.29 1.81
C ALA A 52 -17.94 -5.28 0.70
N VAL A 53 -17.07 -6.30 0.62
CA VAL A 53 -15.89 -6.34 -0.25
C VAL A 53 -15.91 -7.59 -1.13
N SER A 54 -15.66 -7.37 -2.42
CA SER A 54 -15.39 -8.42 -3.41
C SER A 54 -14.01 -8.16 -4.01
N ALA A 55 -13.10 -9.12 -3.88
CA ALA A 55 -11.76 -9.05 -4.44
C ALA A 55 -11.49 -10.25 -5.35
N TYR A 56 -10.84 -10.00 -6.48
CA TYR A 56 -10.51 -11.05 -7.44
C TYR A 56 -9.26 -10.69 -8.24
N LEU A 57 -8.52 -11.72 -8.65
CA LEU A 57 -7.41 -11.58 -9.60
C LEU A 57 -7.95 -11.07 -10.94
N SER A 58 -7.34 -10.01 -11.43
CA SER A 58 -7.63 -9.38 -12.72
C SER A 58 -6.37 -9.33 -13.58
N ASP A 59 -6.54 -8.95 -14.85
CA ASP A 59 -5.46 -8.89 -15.85
C ASP A 59 -4.59 -10.16 -15.93
N GLY A 60 -5.23 -11.33 -15.86
CA GLY A 60 -4.52 -12.61 -15.92
C GLY A 60 -3.70 -12.96 -14.66
N GLY A 61 -3.91 -12.24 -13.55
CA GLY A 61 -3.28 -12.49 -12.25
C GLY A 61 -2.22 -11.46 -11.86
N THR A 62 -1.92 -10.49 -12.71
CA THR A 62 -0.94 -9.42 -12.44
C THR A 62 -1.51 -8.32 -11.56
N THR A 63 -2.84 -8.20 -11.47
CA THR A 63 -3.52 -7.22 -10.66
C THR A 63 -4.61 -7.86 -9.80
N ILE A 64 -5.05 -7.14 -8.77
CA ILE A 64 -6.19 -7.47 -7.94
C ILE A 64 -7.19 -6.32 -8.04
N THR A 65 -8.40 -6.61 -8.50
CA THR A 65 -9.51 -5.65 -8.45
C THR A 65 -10.30 -5.87 -7.18
N ILE A 66 -10.53 -4.77 -6.45
CA ILE A 66 -11.25 -4.75 -5.18
C ILE A 66 -12.43 -3.81 -5.34
N GLU A 67 -13.64 -4.35 -5.23
CA GLU A 67 -14.89 -3.61 -5.23
C GLU A 67 -15.45 -3.59 -3.80
N THR A 68 -15.81 -2.42 -3.30
CA THR A 68 -16.43 -2.28 -1.99
C THR A 68 -17.69 -1.45 -2.02
N THR A 69 -18.63 -1.75 -1.12
CA THR A 69 -19.77 -0.88 -0.81
C THR A 69 -19.35 0.40 -0.08
N GLY A 70 -18.14 0.41 0.51
CA GLY A 70 -17.63 1.51 1.32
C GLY A 70 -18.25 1.61 2.72
N LEU A 71 -19.08 0.64 3.11
CA LEU A 71 -19.82 0.66 4.36
C LEU A 71 -19.20 -0.32 5.37
N PRO A 72 -18.84 0.14 6.59
CA PRO A 72 -18.24 -0.71 7.61
C PRO A 72 -19.26 -1.66 8.27
N ASN A 73 -18.82 -2.60 9.10
CA ASN A 73 -19.71 -3.51 9.84
C ASN A 73 -19.82 -3.19 11.35
N HIS A 74 -19.27 -2.07 11.80
CA HIS A 74 -19.36 -1.61 13.19
C HIS A 74 -20.37 -0.48 13.36
N LYS A 75 -20.66 -0.16 14.63
CA LYS A 75 -21.55 0.94 14.97
C LYS A 75 -20.82 2.29 14.93
N THR A 76 -21.53 3.34 14.53
CA THR A 76 -21.05 4.73 14.52
C THR A 76 -22.25 5.66 14.37
N VAL A 77 -22.09 6.91 14.82
CA VAL A 77 -23.06 7.98 14.61
C VAL A 77 -23.35 8.23 13.13
N TYR A 78 -22.37 7.98 12.26
CA TYR A 78 -22.47 8.24 10.82
C TYR A 78 -23.37 7.28 10.04
N TRP A 79 -23.91 6.24 10.70
CA TRP A 79 -25.00 5.45 10.13
C TRP A 79 -26.34 6.18 10.09
N GLY A 80 -26.53 7.18 10.96
CA GLY A 80 -27.77 7.96 11.10
C GLY A 80 -28.89 7.21 11.82
N GLU A 81 -29.74 7.96 12.53
CA GLU A 81 -30.87 7.42 13.30
C GLU A 81 -31.76 6.49 12.45
N GLY A 82 -32.23 5.40 13.08
CA GLY A 82 -33.07 4.39 12.44
C GLY A 82 -32.29 3.26 11.75
N ASN A 83 -30.98 3.39 11.55
CA ASN A 83 -30.13 2.28 11.12
C ASN A 83 -29.79 1.33 12.29
N LYS A 84 -29.70 0.01 12.03
CA LYS A 84 -29.34 -0.99 13.06
C LYS A 84 -27.92 -0.80 13.64
N LEU A 85 -27.03 -0.20 12.87
CA LEU A 85 -25.64 0.09 13.24
C LEU A 85 -25.46 1.55 13.71
N TYR A 86 -26.54 2.30 13.86
CA TYR A 86 -26.46 3.61 14.50
C TYR A 86 -26.10 3.48 15.98
N MET A 87 -25.19 4.36 16.42
CA MET A 87 -24.85 4.58 17.82
C MET A 87 -24.73 6.08 18.04
N ASP A 88 -25.39 6.60 19.07
CA ASP A 88 -25.27 8.02 19.41
C ASP A 88 -23.89 8.31 20.01
N GLU A 89 -23.26 9.37 19.53
CA GLU A 89 -21.93 9.83 19.95
C GLU A 89 -21.99 11.33 20.22
N PRO A 90 -22.48 11.76 21.40
CA PRO A 90 -22.85 13.15 21.67
C PRO A 90 -21.66 14.13 21.69
N ASN A 91 -20.43 13.62 21.70
CA ASN A 91 -19.21 14.42 21.67
C ASN A 91 -18.63 14.57 20.26
N VAL A 92 -19.22 13.92 19.25
CA VAL A 92 -18.79 14.03 17.85
C VAL A 92 -19.52 15.20 17.21
N GLU A 93 -18.76 16.16 16.69
CA GLU A 93 -19.27 17.22 15.82
C GLU A 93 -19.56 16.64 14.43
N VAL A 94 -20.71 15.96 14.31
CA VAL A 94 -21.09 15.27 13.08
C VAL A 94 -21.04 16.18 11.87
N THR A 95 -20.49 15.68 10.78
CA THR A 95 -20.51 16.38 9.49
C THR A 95 -21.93 16.45 8.92
N PRO A 96 -22.18 17.31 7.89
CA PRO A 96 -23.48 17.36 7.24
C PRO A 96 -23.91 16.08 6.52
N SER A 97 -22.99 15.14 6.28
CA SER A 97 -23.25 13.89 5.57
C SER A 97 -23.33 12.71 6.53
N ILE A 98 -24.08 11.69 6.15
CA ILE A 98 -24.08 10.37 6.77
C ILE A 98 -23.91 9.33 5.67
N MET A 99 -23.57 8.09 6.03
CA MET A 99 -23.31 7.05 5.04
C MET A 99 -24.48 6.85 4.06
N SER A 100 -25.73 6.96 4.52
CA SER A 100 -26.90 6.81 3.65
C SER A 100 -27.20 8.03 2.77
N SER A 101 -26.51 9.17 2.95
CA SER A 101 -26.71 10.36 2.10
C SER A 101 -25.85 10.35 0.84
N ASN A 102 -24.82 9.51 0.77
CA ASN A 102 -23.85 9.46 -0.33
C ASN A 102 -23.65 8.02 -0.86
N ASN A 103 -23.11 7.90 -2.06
CA ASN A 103 -22.57 6.62 -2.52
C ASN A 103 -21.15 6.43 -1.99
N ASN A 104 -20.96 5.44 -1.12
CA ASN A 104 -19.67 5.15 -0.52
C ASN A 104 -18.86 4.14 -1.34
N ALA A 105 -19.45 3.53 -2.38
CA ALA A 105 -18.81 2.46 -3.12
C ALA A 105 -17.56 2.94 -3.86
N VAL A 106 -16.51 2.13 -3.80
CA VAL A 106 -15.23 2.37 -4.44
C VAL A 106 -14.77 1.08 -5.14
N THR A 107 -14.17 1.24 -6.31
CA THR A 107 -13.41 0.17 -6.97
C THR A 107 -11.96 0.63 -7.07
N ILE A 108 -11.03 -0.16 -6.55
CA ILE A 108 -9.60 0.02 -6.76
C ILE A 108 -9.02 -1.17 -7.51
N THR A 109 -7.89 -0.96 -8.17
CA THR A 109 -7.09 -2.04 -8.75
C THR A 109 -5.66 -1.78 -8.34
N VAL A 110 -5.02 -2.81 -7.80
CA VAL A 110 -3.66 -2.78 -7.27
C VAL A 110 -2.84 -3.88 -7.94
N ASP A 111 -1.52 -3.74 -7.91
CA ASP A 111 -0.63 -4.80 -8.36
C ASP A 111 -0.78 -6.03 -7.45
N ALA A 112 -0.86 -7.22 -8.05
CA ALA A 112 -0.98 -8.47 -7.31
C ALA A 112 0.30 -8.81 -6.55
N VAL A 113 1.44 -8.35 -7.07
CA VAL A 113 2.75 -8.41 -6.44
C VAL A 113 3.29 -6.97 -6.37
N PRO A 114 3.37 -6.35 -5.18
CA PRO A 114 3.84 -4.97 -5.04
C PRO A 114 5.26 -4.78 -5.59
N ASN A 115 5.50 -3.67 -6.30
CA ASN A 115 6.79 -3.35 -6.89
C ASN A 115 7.77 -2.74 -5.86
N LEU A 116 8.19 -3.53 -4.86
CA LEU A 116 8.96 -3.03 -3.71
C LEU A 116 10.31 -2.37 -4.05
N ASP A 117 10.87 -2.65 -5.24
CA ASP A 117 12.09 -2.01 -5.78
C ASP A 117 11.81 -0.67 -6.48
N GLY A 118 10.55 -0.31 -6.66
CA GLY A 118 10.06 0.94 -7.22
C GLY A 118 10.32 2.15 -6.33
N LYS A 119 9.79 3.31 -6.74
CA LYS A 119 9.96 4.54 -5.97
C LYS A 119 8.93 4.61 -4.86
N THR A 120 9.28 5.31 -3.78
CA THR A 120 8.30 5.73 -2.80
C THR A 120 7.43 6.86 -3.36
N VAL A 121 6.12 6.76 -3.22
CA VAL A 121 5.16 7.79 -3.69
C VAL A 121 4.32 8.30 -2.54
N SER A 122 4.31 9.62 -2.31
CA SER A 122 3.47 10.22 -1.28
C SER A 122 2.00 9.90 -1.52
N THR A 123 1.29 9.57 -0.44
CA THR A 123 -0.16 9.44 -0.47
C THR A 123 -0.82 10.75 -0.90
N GLN A 124 -1.97 10.62 -1.55
CA GLN A 124 -2.79 11.75 -1.98
C GLN A 124 -4.05 11.84 -1.12
N LEU A 125 -4.82 12.91 -1.32
CA LEU A 125 -6.16 13.01 -0.75
C LEU A 125 -7.08 11.95 -1.34
N ASN A 126 -8.18 11.68 -0.63
CA ASN A 126 -9.17 10.62 -0.92
C ASN A 126 -8.67 9.22 -0.53
N THR A 127 -9.35 8.20 -1.05
CA THR A 127 -9.08 6.79 -0.74
C THR A 127 -7.65 6.42 -1.13
N ILE A 128 -6.85 6.07 -0.12
CA ILE A 128 -5.48 5.53 -0.24
C ILE A 128 -5.43 4.01 -0.03
N GLY A 129 -6.57 3.40 0.33
CA GLY A 129 -6.69 1.97 0.57
C GLY A 129 -8.10 1.59 1.00
N ILE A 130 -8.34 0.29 1.13
CA ILE A 130 -9.62 -0.28 1.59
C ILE A 130 -9.37 -1.06 2.87
N ALA A 131 -10.12 -0.74 3.92
CA ALA A 131 -10.07 -1.46 5.19
C ALA A 131 -10.79 -2.82 5.10
N VAL A 132 -10.47 -3.75 6.00
CA VAL A 132 -11.14 -5.04 6.12
C VAL A 132 -12.65 -4.91 6.38
N SER A 133 -13.10 -3.79 6.96
CA SER A 133 -14.52 -3.50 7.15
C SER A 133 -15.25 -3.18 5.83
N GLY A 134 -14.50 -2.75 4.81
CA GLY A 134 -14.97 -2.29 3.52
C GLY A 134 -14.91 -0.77 3.31
N ALA A 135 -14.78 0.03 4.37
CA ALA A 135 -14.68 1.48 4.23
C ALA A 135 -13.30 1.93 3.71
N SER A 136 -13.23 3.15 3.19
CA SER A 136 -11.98 3.74 2.69
C SER A 136 -10.99 4.02 3.81
N ILE A 137 -9.71 3.98 3.47
CA ILE A 137 -8.59 4.46 4.28
C ILE A 137 -8.13 5.78 3.66
N PHE A 138 -7.95 6.81 4.48
CA PHE A 138 -7.38 8.11 4.08
C PHE A 138 -6.06 8.34 4.85
N ASN A 139 -5.22 9.27 4.37
CA ASN A 139 -3.95 9.60 5.02
C ASN A 139 -4.13 10.56 6.21
N ASP A 140 -3.06 11.17 6.73
CA ASP A 140 -3.07 12.07 7.89
C ASP A 140 -3.59 13.49 7.62
N SER A 141 -4.21 13.72 6.45
CA SER A 141 -4.69 15.03 6.00
C SER A 141 -6.22 15.10 5.92
N GLU A 142 -6.79 16.25 6.26
CA GLU A 142 -8.18 16.62 6.01
C GLU A 142 -8.23 17.74 4.97
N GLY A 143 -8.72 17.45 3.76
CA GLY A 143 -8.58 18.37 2.63
C GLY A 143 -7.12 18.77 2.42
N ASN A 144 -6.83 20.06 2.22
CA ASN A 144 -5.45 20.54 2.10
C ASN A 144 -4.78 20.88 3.45
N GLY A 145 -5.33 20.41 4.56
CA GLY A 145 -4.86 20.72 5.92
C GLY A 145 -4.60 19.47 6.76
N PRO A 146 -4.04 19.64 7.97
CA PRO A 146 -3.84 18.53 8.90
C PRO A 146 -5.17 18.00 9.44
N LEU A 147 -5.24 16.69 9.65
CA LEU A 147 -6.39 16.00 10.25
C LEU A 147 -6.90 16.64 11.56
N SER A 148 -6.01 17.27 12.34
CA SER A 148 -6.36 17.92 13.60
C SER A 148 -7.45 18.99 13.47
N GLN A 149 -7.67 19.54 12.26
CA GLN A 149 -8.75 20.49 12.00
C GLN A 149 -10.14 19.84 11.96
N ALA A 150 -10.23 18.53 11.73
CA ALA A 150 -11.46 17.75 11.75
C ALA A 150 -11.54 16.75 12.91
N ALA A 151 -10.62 16.81 13.87
CA ALA A 151 -10.57 15.88 15.00
C ALA A 151 -11.89 15.78 15.78
N ALA A 152 -12.63 16.88 15.93
CA ALA A 152 -13.93 16.88 16.61
C ALA A 152 -15.03 16.10 15.87
N SER A 153 -14.87 15.90 14.55
CA SER A 153 -15.81 15.15 13.72
C SER A 153 -15.50 13.66 13.62
N LEU A 154 -14.34 13.21 14.12
CA LEU A 154 -14.00 11.79 14.12
C LEU A 154 -14.90 11.06 15.12
N ASP A 155 -15.44 9.93 14.69
CA ASP A 155 -16.15 9.01 15.57
C ASP A 155 -15.18 8.27 16.50
N TRP A 156 -15.74 7.49 17.42
CA TRP A 156 -14.99 6.73 18.41
C TRP A 156 -13.93 5.78 17.82
N THR A 157 -14.05 5.43 16.53
CA THR A 157 -13.10 4.56 15.82
C THR A 157 -12.24 5.33 14.82
N GLY A 158 -12.17 6.65 14.95
CA GLY A 158 -11.21 7.46 14.22
C GLY A 158 -11.52 7.65 12.75
N ALA A 159 -12.80 7.56 12.40
CA ALA A 159 -13.32 7.78 11.07
C ALA A 159 -14.40 8.85 11.05
N HIS A 160 -14.68 9.36 9.86
CA HIS A 160 -15.83 10.22 9.63
C HIS A 160 -16.25 10.14 8.17
N ILE A 161 -17.22 10.95 7.77
CA ILE A 161 -17.64 11.08 6.37
C ILE A 161 -17.65 12.56 5.96
N GLY A 162 -16.96 12.87 4.86
CA GLY A 162 -17.03 14.17 4.18
C GLY A 162 -18.10 14.19 3.08
N PRO A 163 -18.02 15.10 2.08
CA PRO A 163 -18.95 15.12 0.94
C PRO A 163 -18.85 13.89 0.00
N GLY A 164 -18.04 12.88 0.35
CA GLY A 164 -17.83 11.66 -0.41
C GLY A 164 -18.15 10.42 0.42
N VAL A 165 -17.10 9.72 0.84
CA VAL A 165 -17.17 8.39 1.47
C VAL A 165 -16.89 8.47 2.98
N TYR A 166 -17.38 7.51 3.74
CA TYR A 166 -16.93 7.25 5.10
C TYR A 166 -15.53 6.63 5.07
N HIS A 167 -14.62 7.12 5.90
CA HIS A 167 -13.21 6.75 5.85
C HIS A 167 -12.50 6.87 7.18
N TYR A 168 -11.52 5.98 7.39
CA TYR A 168 -10.63 5.99 8.55
C TYR A 168 -9.39 6.84 8.29
N HIS A 169 -9.05 7.66 9.27
CA HIS A 169 -7.74 8.33 9.35
C HIS A 169 -6.86 7.74 10.45
N LEU A 170 -7.47 7.21 11.52
CA LEU A 170 -6.80 6.68 12.70
C LEU A 170 -6.98 5.16 12.80
N GLU A 171 -6.25 4.56 13.73
CA GLU A 171 -6.41 3.15 14.09
C GLU A 171 -7.91 2.81 14.33
N PRO A 172 -8.48 1.89 13.55
CA PRO A 172 -9.89 1.55 13.66
C PRO A 172 -10.12 0.58 14.82
N VAL A 173 -10.24 1.13 16.03
CA VAL A 173 -10.48 0.40 17.29
C VAL A 173 -11.73 -0.49 17.29
N ALA A 174 -12.62 -0.31 16.32
CA ALA A 174 -13.72 -1.24 16.08
C ALA A 174 -13.28 -2.67 15.73
N PHE A 175 -12.10 -2.86 15.15
CA PHE A 175 -11.58 -4.19 14.80
C PHE A 175 -10.09 -4.39 15.09
N SER A 176 -9.30 -3.34 15.28
CA SER A 176 -7.88 -3.40 15.67
C SER A 176 -7.58 -2.41 16.79
N ASP A 177 -7.04 -2.90 17.91
CA ASP A 177 -6.62 -2.05 19.04
C ASP A 177 -5.37 -2.62 19.70
N ASP A 178 -4.23 -1.96 19.48
CA ASP A 178 -2.92 -2.36 20.02
C ASP A 178 -2.60 -3.83 19.73
N ASP A 179 -2.89 -4.28 18.52
CA ASP A 179 -2.76 -5.67 18.10
C ASP A 179 -1.99 -5.82 16.78
N ASP A 180 -1.95 -7.04 16.26
CA ASP A 180 -1.25 -7.43 15.05
C ASP A 180 -2.22 -7.74 13.89
N LYS A 181 -3.50 -7.35 13.98
CA LYS A 181 -4.50 -7.74 12.99
C LYS A 181 -4.32 -7.01 11.66
N LEU A 182 -4.81 -7.63 10.59
CA LEU A 182 -4.93 -6.97 9.30
C LEU A 182 -5.94 -5.80 9.38
N ILE A 183 -5.52 -4.63 8.91
CA ILE A 183 -6.34 -3.42 8.83
C ILE A 183 -6.95 -3.26 7.45
N GLY A 184 -6.18 -3.56 6.41
CA GLY A 184 -6.61 -3.38 5.02
C GLY A 184 -5.46 -3.50 4.02
N ILE A 185 -5.72 -3.03 2.81
CA ILE A 185 -4.77 -2.97 1.70
C ILE A 185 -4.71 -1.56 1.12
N LEU A 186 -3.50 -1.09 0.80
CA LEU A 186 -3.26 0.24 0.24
C LEU A 186 -3.15 0.20 -1.30
N LEU A 187 -3.16 1.36 -1.95
CA LEU A 187 -3.18 1.46 -3.43
C LEU A 187 -1.92 0.91 -4.12
N ASP A 188 -0.83 0.71 -3.39
CA ASP A 188 0.39 0.03 -3.87
C ASP A 188 0.33 -1.49 -3.75
N GLY A 189 -0.81 -2.04 -3.31
CA GLY A 189 -1.02 -3.48 -3.14
C GLY A 189 -0.42 -4.05 -1.86
N VAL A 190 0.18 -3.23 -1.01
CA VAL A 190 0.77 -3.67 0.26
C VAL A 190 -0.31 -3.67 1.35
N PHE A 191 -0.33 -4.75 2.14
CA PHE A 191 -1.21 -4.87 3.30
C PHE A 191 -0.69 -4.07 4.49
N ILE A 192 -1.62 -3.54 5.28
CA ILE A 192 -1.33 -2.82 6.52
C ILE A 192 -1.94 -3.55 7.72
N TYR A 193 -1.14 -3.69 8.77
CA TYR A 193 -1.48 -4.38 10.01
C TYR A 193 -1.50 -3.40 11.20
N GLY A 194 -2.04 -3.87 12.32
CA GLY A 194 -2.07 -3.15 13.59
C GLY A 194 -0.67 -2.82 14.12
N ARG A 195 -0.60 -2.19 15.28
CA ARG A 195 0.65 -1.65 15.84
C ARG A 195 1.72 -2.70 16.14
N LYS A 196 1.34 -3.96 16.35
CA LYS A 196 2.27 -5.06 16.72
C LYS A 196 2.59 -5.92 15.51
N CYS A 197 3.82 -6.42 15.47
CA CYS A 197 4.26 -7.40 14.48
C CYS A 197 3.91 -8.80 14.97
N TYR A 198 3.21 -9.58 14.12
CA TYR A 198 2.86 -10.97 14.40
C TYR A 198 4.11 -11.82 14.76
N SER A 199 5.18 -11.65 13.99
CA SER A 199 6.42 -12.44 14.15
C SER A 199 7.13 -12.20 15.49
N THR A 200 6.96 -11.03 16.10
CA THR A 200 7.65 -10.66 17.35
C THR A 200 6.71 -10.55 18.56
N GLY A 201 5.40 -10.41 18.34
CA GLY A 201 4.38 -10.17 19.37
C GLY A 201 4.46 -8.77 20.02
N THR A 202 5.25 -7.86 19.44
CA THR A 202 5.48 -6.50 19.97
C THR A 202 5.60 -5.48 18.84
N TYR A 203 5.74 -4.20 19.19
CA TYR A 203 5.97 -3.12 18.24
C TYR A 203 7.26 -3.36 17.43
N PRO A 204 7.21 -3.28 16.09
CA PRO A 204 8.40 -3.42 15.25
C PRO A 204 9.37 -2.26 15.52
N THR A 205 10.66 -2.54 15.47
CA THR A 205 11.74 -1.55 15.72
C THR A 205 12.62 -1.31 14.50
N ASP A 206 12.29 -1.96 13.39
CA ASP A 206 13.05 -2.05 12.15
C ASP A 206 12.23 -1.61 10.93
N LEU A 207 11.20 -0.79 11.16
CA LEU A 207 10.40 -0.18 10.09
C LEU A 207 11.27 0.74 9.21
N ASP A 208 10.99 0.71 7.92
CA ASP A 208 11.57 1.64 6.94
C ASP A 208 10.86 3.02 6.97
N SER A 209 11.22 3.89 6.03
CA SER A 209 10.64 5.24 5.94
C SER A 209 9.16 5.27 5.56
N SER A 210 8.64 4.19 5.01
CA SER A 210 7.24 4.02 4.62
C SER A 210 6.42 3.41 5.78
N GLY A 211 7.08 3.00 6.87
CA GLY A 211 6.45 2.37 8.03
C GLY A 211 6.22 0.87 7.86
N GLY A 212 6.96 0.23 6.95
CA GLY A 212 6.86 -1.20 6.68
C GLY A 212 8.14 -1.98 6.94
N HIS A 213 8.01 -3.30 6.96
CA HIS A 213 9.13 -4.24 7.03
C HIS A 213 8.76 -5.60 6.45
N THR A 214 9.75 -6.49 6.29
CA THR A 214 9.54 -7.84 5.74
C THR A 214 9.66 -8.89 6.85
N THR A 215 8.53 -9.47 7.24
CA THR A 215 8.46 -10.60 8.20
C THR A 215 7.27 -11.50 7.87
N THR A 216 7.04 -12.56 8.65
CA THR A 216 5.85 -13.41 8.49
C THR A 216 4.62 -12.77 9.14
N THR A 217 3.43 -13.02 8.58
CA THR A 217 2.13 -12.58 9.13
C THR A 217 1.24 -13.78 9.45
N GLN A 218 0.04 -13.54 9.96
CA GLN A 218 -0.97 -14.58 10.17
C GLN A 218 -1.44 -15.24 8.86
N TYR A 219 -1.16 -14.62 7.72
CA TYR A 219 -1.73 -14.95 6.40
C TYR A 219 -0.69 -15.52 5.43
N THR A 220 0.60 -15.54 5.79
CA THR A 220 1.67 -15.91 4.85
C THR A 220 2.19 -17.35 5.02
N ASP A 221 1.58 -18.16 5.89
CA ASP A 221 1.98 -19.56 6.14
C ASP A 221 3.49 -19.75 6.41
N GLY A 222 4.11 -18.77 7.07
CA GLY A 222 5.54 -18.78 7.41
C GLY A 222 6.48 -18.28 6.30
N VAL A 223 5.95 -17.80 5.18
CA VAL A 223 6.70 -17.06 4.16
C VAL A 223 6.80 -15.59 4.57
N GLU A 224 7.95 -14.95 4.39
CA GLU A 224 8.09 -13.52 4.69
C GLU A 224 7.44 -12.67 3.59
N GLN A 225 6.80 -11.58 4.00
CA GLN A 225 6.13 -10.62 3.12
C GLN A 225 6.38 -9.22 3.65
N TYR A 226 6.60 -8.26 2.74
CA TYR A 226 6.62 -6.86 3.11
C TYR A 226 5.22 -6.36 3.45
N HIS A 227 5.07 -5.69 4.58
CA HIS A 227 3.79 -5.11 5.03
C HIS A 227 4.01 -3.87 5.89
N TYR A 228 2.99 -3.01 5.95
CA TYR A 228 2.97 -1.84 6.80
C TYR A 228 2.43 -2.13 8.19
N HIS A 229 2.79 -1.26 9.12
CA HIS A 229 2.18 -1.17 10.43
C HIS A 229 1.58 0.22 10.67
N ILE A 230 0.48 0.25 11.42
CA ILE A 230 0.12 1.45 12.16
C ILE A 230 1.30 1.77 13.09
N ILE A 231 1.91 2.95 12.93
CA ILE A 231 3.06 3.34 13.74
C ILE A 231 2.58 3.60 15.17
N ASN A 232 3.24 2.99 16.16
CA ASN A 232 2.94 3.19 17.58
C ASN A 232 3.49 4.54 18.11
N GLU A 233 3.13 5.62 17.43
CA GLU A 233 3.41 7.00 17.81
C GLU A 233 2.09 7.74 18.03
N LEU A 234 1.94 8.34 19.20
CA LEU A 234 0.72 9.05 19.56
C LEU A 234 0.48 10.23 18.62
N TYR A 235 -0.67 10.20 17.96
CA TYR A 235 -1.24 11.32 17.26
C TYR A 235 -1.92 12.25 18.26
N SER A 236 -1.28 13.39 18.54
CA SER A 236 -1.80 14.40 19.46
C SER A 236 -1.98 13.88 20.91
N ASN A 237 -2.69 14.64 21.73
CA ASN A 237 -2.99 14.29 23.13
C ASN A 237 -4.29 13.48 23.28
N THR A 238 -4.73 12.80 22.21
CA THR A 238 -6.04 12.13 22.13
C THR A 238 -5.96 10.61 22.23
N ASP A 239 -4.82 10.07 22.67
CA ASP A 239 -4.57 8.61 22.73
C ASP A 239 -4.90 7.89 21.41
N SER A 240 -4.66 8.57 20.28
CA SER A 240 -4.99 8.10 18.94
C SER A 240 -3.73 7.83 18.14
N TYR A 241 -3.82 7.02 17.08
CA TYR A 241 -2.69 6.67 16.21
C TYR A 241 -3.10 6.86 14.77
N ILE A 242 -2.27 7.52 13.95
CA ILE A 242 -2.55 7.63 12.51
C ILE A 242 -2.51 6.25 11.89
N LEU A 243 -3.53 5.92 11.08
CA LEU A 243 -3.59 4.65 10.37
C LEU A 243 -2.42 4.54 9.39
N PHE A 244 -2.25 5.52 8.50
CA PHE A 244 -1.12 5.57 7.57
C PHE A 244 -0.76 7.01 7.18
N ALA A 245 0.49 7.40 7.44
CA ALA A 245 1.06 8.70 7.04
C ALA A 245 2.26 8.56 6.08
N GLY A 246 2.69 7.32 5.80
CA GLY A 246 3.85 7.06 4.98
C GLY A 246 3.61 7.35 3.49
N PRO A 247 4.68 7.49 2.69
CA PRO A 247 4.57 7.20 1.27
C PRO A 247 4.31 5.71 1.06
N TYR A 248 3.67 5.36 -0.05
CA TYR A 248 3.68 4.00 -0.56
C TYR A 248 5.10 3.54 -0.89
N GLN A 249 5.36 2.25 -0.71
CA GLN A 249 6.58 1.54 -1.01
C GLN A 249 6.36 0.82 -2.34
N GLY A 250 6.96 1.35 -3.40
CA GLY A 250 6.99 0.63 -4.66
C GLY A 250 5.82 0.90 -5.59
N PHE A 251 5.69 2.17 -6.02
CA PHE A 251 4.71 2.63 -7.00
C PHE A 251 5.40 3.16 -8.26
#